data_AF-A0ABD5KJ81-F1
#
_entry.id   AF-A0ABD5KJ81-F1
#
_cell.length_a   1.000
_cell.length_b   1.000
_cell.length_c   1.000
_cell.angle_alpha   90.00
_cell.angle_beta   90.00
_cell.angle_gamma   90.00
#
_symmetry.space_group_name_H-M   'P 1'
#
loop_
_entity.id
_entity.type
_entity.pdbx_description
1 polymer ?
#
loop_
_entity_poly.entity_id
_entity_poly.type
_entity_poly.pdbx_seq_one_letter_code
_entity_poly.pdbx_strand_id
1 'polypeptide(L)'
;MKEQAIKACKDHINMLEEKLTKIYTVELFHYTPTDSVKNVDVRERLRLTKFLINIYSKLEREGIKQGETFEKYSTYLTNARYGVDRADEAIKQIEQENSAEIKNINILLEAFKLELKSLLQ
;
A
#
# COMPACT_ATOMS: atom_id res chain seq x y z
N MET A 1 16.41 16.01 -28.77
CA MET A 1 15.78 16.72 -27.62
C MET A 1 14.57 15.99 -27.07
N LYS A 2 13.58 15.61 -27.88
CA LYS A 2 12.37 14.88 -27.42
C LYS A 2 12.68 13.61 -26.60
N GLU A 3 13.58 12.76 -27.08
CA GLU A 3 13.98 11.52 -26.36
C GLU A 3 14.66 11.78 -25.01
N GLN A 4 15.51 12.81 -24.93
CA GLN A 4 16.18 13.21 -23.69
C GLN A 4 15.16 13.74 -22.67
N ALA A 5 14.17 14.50 -23.11
CA ALA A 5 13.08 14.98 -22.25
C ALA A 5 12.20 13.83 -21.73
N ILE A 6 11.86 12.86 -22.59
CA ILE A 6 11.12 11.65 -22.20
C ILE A 6 11.91 10.87 -21.14
N LYS A 7 13.22 10.67 -21.36
CA LYS A 7 14.08 9.96 -20.40
C LYS A 7 14.12 10.70 -19.07
N ALA A 8 14.33 12.01 -19.07
CA ALA A 8 14.35 12.83 -17.86
C ALA A 8 13.03 12.72 -17.09
N CYS A 9 11.89 12.81 -17.77
CA CYS A 9 10.58 12.67 -17.12
C CYS A 9 10.43 11.29 -16.44
N LYS A 10 10.78 10.20 -17.15
CA LYS A 10 10.72 8.84 -16.59
C LYS A 10 11.63 8.66 -15.38
N ASP A 11 12.87 9.13 -15.48
CA ASP A 11 13.85 9.04 -14.40
C ASP A 11 13.35 9.78 -13.15
N HIS A 12 12.86 11.01 -13.30
CA HIS A 12 12.32 11.79 -12.20
C HIS A 12 11.03 11.19 -11.61
N ILE A 13 10.12 10.67 -12.44
CA ILE A 13 8.92 9.97 -11.96
C ILE A 13 9.34 8.78 -11.08
N ASN A 14 10.24 7.92 -11.56
CA ASN A 14 10.70 6.76 -10.80
C ASN A 14 11.34 7.17 -9.47
N MET A 15 12.22 8.19 -9.47
CA MET A 15 12.85 8.69 -8.25
C MET A 15 11.83 9.20 -7.21
N LEU A 16 10.82 9.94 -7.67
CA LEU A 16 9.76 10.48 -6.81
C LEU A 16 8.85 9.37 -6.27
N GLU A 17 8.51 8.38 -7.10
CA GLU A 17 7.72 7.21 -6.69
C GLU A 17 8.50 6.35 -5.66
N GLU A 18 9.80 6.13 -5.86
CA GLU A 18 10.65 5.46 -4.87
C GLU A 18 10.73 6.23 -3.55
N LYS A 19 10.81 7.57 -3.60
CA LYS A 19 10.83 8.40 -2.40
C LYS A 19 9.51 8.29 -1.64
N LEU A 20 8.38 8.31 -2.33
CA LEU A 20 7.06 8.05 -1.76
C LEU A 20 7.01 6.65 -1.11
N THR A 21 7.46 5.61 -1.81
CA THR A 21 7.51 4.25 -1.24
C THR A 21 8.33 4.20 0.04
N LYS A 22 9.48 4.87 0.09
CA LYS A 22 10.30 4.95 1.32
C LYS A 22 9.57 5.64 2.47
N ILE A 23 8.85 6.73 2.21
CA ILE A 23 8.04 7.42 3.24
C ILE A 23 6.99 6.48 3.84
N TYR A 24 6.35 5.66 3.02
CA TYR A 24 5.33 4.70 3.46
C TYR A 24 5.90 3.34 3.90
N THR A 25 7.23 3.16 3.86
CA THR A 25 7.87 1.92 4.31
C THR A 25 8.23 2.05 5.77
N VAL A 26 7.58 1.25 6.62
CA VAL A 26 7.82 1.26 8.07
C VAL A 26 8.16 -0.14 8.56
N GLU A 27 8.88 -0.21 9.67
CA GLU A 27 9.08 -1.46 10.40
C GLU A 27 7.75 -1.88 11.03
N LEU A 28 7.08 -2.87 10.44
CA LEU A 28 5.83 -3.40 10.98
C LEU A 28 6.12 -4.54 11.97
N PHE A 29 5.79 -4.33 13.23
CA PHE A 29 5.73 -5.41 14.22
C PHE A 29 4.44 -6.24 14.03
N HIS A 30 4.62 -7.51 13.66
CA HIS A 30 3.69 -8.65 13.68
C HIS A 30 2.18 -8.35 13.53
N TYR A 31 1.65 -8.61 12.33
CA TYR A 31 0.21 -8.70 12.06
C TYR A 31 -0.28 -10.10 11.67
N THR A 32 0.64 -10.99 11.31
CA THR A 32 0.35 -12.37 10.96
C THR A 32 1.33 -13.30 11.68
N PRO A 33 0.91 -14.53 12.03
CA PRO A 33 1.77 -15.50 12.73
C PRO A 33 3.05 -15.90 11.98
N THR A 34 3.17 -15.54 10.71
CA THR A 34 4.23 -15.99 9.80
C THR A 34 5.25 -14.90 9.44
N ASP A 35 5.05 -13.65 9.84
CA ASP A 35 5.89 -12.55 9.36
C ASP A 35 7.03 -12.26 10.34
N SER A 36 8.26 -12.55 9.89
CA SER A 36 9.47 -11.94 10.42
C SER A 36 9.44 -10.42 10.20
N VAL A 37 10.15 -9.65 11.04
CA VAL A 37 10.26 -8.19 10.89
C VAL A 37 10.75 -7.88 9.48
N LYS A 38 9.91 -7.21 8.69
CA LYS A 38 10.23 -6.76 7.34
C LYS A 38 9.78 -5.32 7.18
N ASN A 39 10.66 -4.50 6.61
CA ASN A 39 10.31 -3.19 6.08
C ASN A 39 9.31 -3.41 4.94
N VAL A 40 8.10 -2.90 5.10
CA VAL A 40 7.02 -3.08 4.14
C VAL A 40 6.34 -1.74 3.91
N ASP A 41 6.01 -1.45 2.65
CA ASP A 41 5.11 -0.34 2.30
C ASP A 41 3.73 -0.63 2.89
N VAL A 42 3.32 0.17 3.88
CA VAL A 42 2.07 -0.02 4.62
C VAL A 42 0.84 0.03 3.71
N ARG A 43 0.92 0.73 2.57
CA ARG A 43 -0.18 0.82 1.59
C ARG A 43 -0.34 -0.49 0.83
N GLU A 44 0.77 -1.11 0.42
CA GLU A 44 0.73 -2.42 -0.22
C GLU A 44 0.20 -3.48 0.73
N ARG A 45 0.65 -3.44 1.99
CA ARG A 45 0.15 -4.35 3.03
C ARG A 45 -1.34 -4.18 3.26
N LEU A 46 -1.82 -2.94 3.36
CA LEU A 46 -3.23 -2.63 3.51
C LEU A 46 -4.06 -3.19 2.34
N ARG A 47 -3.58 -3.03 1.09
CA ARG A 47 -4.24 -3.60 -0.10
C ARG A 47 -4.34 -5.12 -0.02
N LEU A 48 -3.23 -5.79 0.34
CA LEU A 48 -3.22 -7.24 0.51
C LEU A 48 -4.17 -7.70 1.62
N THR A 49 -4.16 -7.04 2.78
CA THR A 49 -5.04 -7.37 3.90
C THR A 49 -6.51 -7.19 3.52
N LYS A 50 -6.88 -6.10 2.84
CA LYS A 50 -8.25 -5.86 2.32
C LYS A 50 -8.67 -6.94 1.31
N PHE A 51 -7.75 -7.36 0.44
CA PHE A 51 -7.99 -8.47 -0.49
C PHE A 51 -8.27 -9.79 0.25
N LEU A 52 -7.48 -10.12 1.26
CA LEU A 52 -7.68 -11.34 2.06
C LEU A 52 -9.01 -11.30 2.84
N ILE A 53 -9.40 -10.16 3.40
CA ILE A 53 -10.72 -9.98 4.03
C ILE A 53 -11.84 -10.28 3.04
N ASN A 54 -11.75 -9.77 1.81
CA ASN A 54 -12.77 -10.02 0.80
C ASN A 54 -12.90 -11.52 0.47
N ILE A 55 -11.80 -12.26 0.47
CA ILE A 55 -11.82 -13.72 0.28
C ILE A 55 -12.42 -14.42 1.49
N TYR A 56 -11.87 -14.20 2.69
CA TYR A 56 -12.26 -14.93 3.89
C TYR A 56 -13.69 -14.62 4.33
N SER A 57 -14.19 -13.40 4.09
CA SER A 57 -15.58 -13.03 4.35
C SER A 57 -16.62 -13.80 3.53
N LYS A 58 -16.23 -14.46 2.43
CA LYS A 58 -17.13 -15.39 1.73
C LYS A 58 -17.54 -16.55 2.63
N LEU A 59 -16.62 -17.06 3.44
CA LEU A 59 -16.88 -18.16 4.36
C LEU A 59 -17.85 -17.76 5.48
N GLU A 60 -17.79 -16.50 5.92
CA GLU A 60 -18.72 -15.93 6.91
C GLU A 60 -20.14 -15.75 6.35
N ARG A 61 -20.26 -15.38 5.06
CA ARG A 61 -21.53 -15.10 4.37
C ARG A 61 -22.23 -16.34 3.84
N GLU A 62 -21.47 -17.24 3.21
CA GLU A 62 -21.98 -18.35 2.39
C GLU A 62 -21.63 -19.72 2.98
N GLY A 63 -20.65 -19.78 3.89
CA GLY A 63 -20.14 -21.02 4.44
C GLY A 63 -20.99 -21.61 5.56
N ILE A 64 -20.80 -22.90 5.80
CA ILE A 64 -21.31 -23.58 6.99
C ILE A 64 -20.41 -23.18 8.17
N LYS A 65 -20.99 -22.61 9.22
CA LYS A 65 -20.27 -22.02 10.36
C LYS A 65 -19.74 -23.05 11.37
N GLN A 66 -19.12 -24.12 10.87
CA GLN A 66 -18.58 -25.21 11.68
C GLN A 66 -17.43 -25.92 10.96
N GLY A 67 -16.59 -26.61 11.74
CA GLY A 67 -15.45 -27.39 11.25
C GLY A 67 -14.15 -26.60 11.18
N GLU A 68 -13.03 -27.33 11.19
CA GLU A 68 -11.69 -26.77 11.35
C GLU A 68 -11.32 -25.70 10.31
N THR A 69 -11.81 -25.84 9.07
CA THR A 69 -11.58 -24.85 8.02
C THR A 69 -12.29 -23.53 8.33
N PHE A 70 -13.54 -23.59 8.79
CA PHE A 70 -14.29 -22.40 9.17
C PHE A 70 -13.59 -21.65 10.31
N GLU A 71 -13.21 -22.37 11.36
CA GLU A 71 -12.57 -21.80 12.54
C GLU A 71 -11.23 -21.14 12.21
N LYS A 72 -10.39 -21.82 11.43
CA LYS A 72 -9.07 -21.32 11.02
C LYS A 72 -9.18 -20.03 10.20
N TYR A 73 -10.02 -20.03 9.16
CA TYR A 73 -10.13 -18.86 8.28
C TYR A 73 -10.95 -17.72 8.90
N SER A 74 -11.85 -18.00 9.85
CA SER A 74 -12.51 -16.95 10.66
C SER A 74 -11.52 -16.25 11.59
N THR A 75 -10.57 -17.00 12.16
CA THR A 75 -9.46 -16.42 12.93
C THR A 75 -8.58 -15.53 12.03
N TYR A 76 -8.25 -15.99 10.83
CA TYR A 76 -7.49 -15.17 9.87
C TYR A 76 -8.24 -13.92 9.42
N LEU A 77 -9.55 -14.01 9.19
CA LEU A 77 -10.40 -12.86 8.88
C LEU A 77 -10.39 -11.83 10.01
N THR A 78 -10.52 -12.29 11.26
CA THR A 78 -10.48 -11.44 12.44
C THR A 78 -9.14 -10.71 12.55
N ASN A 79 -8.03 -11.43 12.43
CA ASN A 79 -6.69 -10.85 12.44
C ASN A 79 -6.47 -9.86 11.29
N ALA A 80 -6.98 -10.17 10.10
CA ALA A 80 -6.88 -9.28 8.95
C ALA A 80 -7.66 -7.98 9.19
N ARG A 81 -8.87 -8.04 9.77
CA ARG A 81 -9.64 -6.84 10.15
C ARG A 81 -8.86 -5.95 11.11
N TYR A 82 -8.31 -6.51 12.18
CA TYR A 82 -7.43 -5.75 13.09
C TYR A 82 -6.19 -5.16 12.38
N GLY A 83 -5.64 -5.89 11.41
CA GLY A 83 -4.51 -5.40 10.62
C GLY A 83 -4.85 -4.23 9.71
N VAL A 84 -6.09 -4.12 9.23
CA VAL A 84 -6.54 -2.94 8.46
C VAL A 84 -6.56 -1.71 9.35
N ASP A 85 -7.17 -1.80 10.52
CA ASP A 85 -7.34 -0.63 11.40
C ASP A 85 -6.00 0.00 11.78
N ARG A 86 -5.04 -0.84 12.18
CA ARG A 86 -3.71 -0.33 12.55
C ARG A 86 -2.89 0.15 11.34
N ALA A 87 -3.05 -0.46 10.17
CA ALA A 87 -2.40 0.02 8.96
C ALA A 87 -2.96 1.38 8.51
N ASP A 88 -4.27 1.58 8.62
CA ASP A 88 -4.93 2.86 8.34
C ASP A 88 -4.46 3.94 9.35
N GLU A 89 -4.28 3.59 10.63
CA GLU A 89 -3.71 4.49 11.64
C GLU A 89 -2.26 4.88 11.34
N ALA A 90 -1.41 3.90 11.00
CA ALA A 90 -0.02 4.14 10.62
C ALA A 90 0.09 5.04 9.38
N ILE A 91 -0.77 4.84 8.37
CA ILE A 91 -0.82 5.71 7.18
C ILE A 91 -1.16 7.14 7.58
N LYS A 92 -2.18 7.35 8.42
CA LYS A 92 -2.56 8.70 8.87
C LYS A 92 -1.40 9.38 9.59
N GLN A 93 -0.68 8.66 10.44
CA GLN A 93 0.48 9.20 11.14
C GLN A 93 1.60 9.59 10.18
N ILE A 94 1.98 8.70 9.25
CA ILE A 94 2.98 8.97 8.21
C ILE A 94 2.60 10.22 7.40
N GLU A 95 1.34 10.33 7.00
CA GLU A 95 0.83 11.45 6.21
C GLU A 95 0.84 12.76 7.00
N GLN A 96 0.55 12.74 8.30
CA GLN A 96 0.67 13.91 9.15
C GLN A 96 2.12 14.37 9.28
N GLU A 97 3.02 13.43 9.60
CA GLU A 97 4.46 13.70 9.81
C GLU A 97 5.17 14.16 8.53
N ASN A 98 4.75 13.63 7.37
CA ASN A 98 5.41 13.88 6.08
C ASN A 98 4.53 14.72 5.13
N SER A 99 3.50 15.39 5.64
CA SER A 99 2.47 16.08 4.83
C SER A 99 3.04 17.03 3.77
N ALA A 100 4.01 17.86 4.14
CA ALA A 100 4.64 18.82 3.23
C ALA A 100 5.44 18.11 2.12
N GLU A 101 6.21 17.08 2.48
CA GLU A 101 7.04 16.33 1.53
C GLU A 101 6.17 15.53 0.55
N ILE A 102 5.17 14.81 1.06
CA ILE A 102 4.21 14.07 0.24
C ILE A 102 3.50 15.01 -0.74
N LYS A 103 3.07 16.18 -0.27
CA LYS A 103 2.43 17.20 -1.13
C LYS A 103 3.36 17.68 -2.24
N ASN A 104 4.61 18.00 -1.91
CA ASN A 104 5.59 18.45 -2.89
C ASN A 104 5.91 17.37 -3.93
N ILE A 105 6.08 16.12 -3.49
CA ILE A 105 6.30 14.99 -4.39
C ILE A 105 5.12 14.81 -5.36
N ASN A 106 3.88 14.86 -4.85
CA ASN A 106 2.69 14.68 -5.67
C ASN A 106 2.55 15.78 -6.73
N ILE A 107 2.81 17.05 -6.38
CA ILE A 107 2.80 18.17 -7.34
C ILE A 107 3.79 17.92 -8.49
N LEU A 108 5.02 17.51 -8.16
CA LEU A 108 6.04 17.23 -9.18
C LEU A 108 5.70 16.01 -10.02
N LEU A 109 5.17 14.95 -9.40
CA LEU A 109 4.74 13.74 -10.13
C LEU A 109 3.64 14.06 -11.14
N GLU A 110 2.64 14.85 -10.75
CA GLU A 110 1.57 15.28 -11.66
C GLU A 110 2.14 16.06 -12.84
N ALA A 111 3.03 17.02 -12.58
CA ALA A 111 3.68 17.82 -13.61
C ALA A 111 4.49 16.95 -14.59
N PHE A 112 5.35 16.06 -14.09
CA PHE A 112 6.14 15.17 -14.96
C PHE A 112 5.28 14.17 -15.74
N LYS A 113 4.21 13.63 -15.14
CA LYS A 113 3.30 12.70 -15.82
C LYS A 113 2.52 13.38 -16.94
N LEU A 114 2.08 14.62 -16.71
CA LEU A 114 1.41 15.43 -17.73
C LEU A 114 2.35 15.72 -18.91
N GLU A 115 3.57 16.16 -18.62
CA GLU A 115 4.56 16.46 -19.65
C GLU A 115 4.97 15.20 -20.43
N LEU A 116 5.19 14.08 -19.74
CA LEU A 116 5.49 12.80 -20.39
C LEU A 116 4.36 12.37 -21.33
N LYS A 117 3.09 12.54 -20.93
CA LYS A 117 1.94 12.24 -21.79
C LYS A 117 1.93 13.11 -23.03
N SER A 118 2.20 14.42 -22.90
CA SER A 118 2.32 15.36 -24.01
C SER A 118 3.44 14.95 -24.99
N LEU A 119 4.60 14.56 -24.46
CA LEU A 119 5.75 14.11 -25.25
C LEU A 119 5.53 12.77 -25.95
N LEU A 120 4.57 11.95 -25.53
CA LEU A 120 4.26 10.66 -26.17
C LEU A 120 3.18 10.76 -27.26
N GLN A 121 2.53 11.93 -27.38
CA GLN A 121 1.68 12.28 -28.51
C GLN A 121 2.54 12.73 -29.72
#